data_AF-A0A6B3F1D3-F1
#
_entry.id   AF-A0A6B3F1D3-F1
#
_cell.length_a   1.000
_cell.length_b   1.000
_cell.length_c   1.000
_cell.angle_alpha   90.00
_cell.angle_beta   90.00
_cell.angle_gamma   90.00
#
_symmetry.space_group_name_H-M   'P 1'
#
loop_
_entity.id
_entity.type
_entity.pdbx_description
1 polymer ?
#
loop_
_entity_poly.entity_id
_entity_poly.type
_entity_poly.pdbx_seq_one_letter_code
_entity_poly.pdbx_strand_id
1 'polypeptide(L)'
;VASGICHNDALTRDGVYPTPLPAVLGYEGAGIVEEVGADVTSVKPGDHVILSAAYCGHCAQCLAGDVAYCANMMTVDFGGRRRDGSTSLSTASGEVVSS
;
A
#
# COMPACT_ATOMS: atom_id res chain seq x y z
N VAL A 1 -12.30 -13.44 -1.79
CA VAL A 1 -11.77 -12.07 -1.77
C VAL A 1 -12.31 -11.37 -0.54
N ALA A 2 -11.45 -10.77 0.28
CA ALA A 2 -11.81 -10.08 1.52
C ALA A 2 -10.69 -9.13 1.97
N SER A 3 -10.99 -8.23 2.90
CA SER A 3 -9.98 -7.47 3.66
C SER A 3 -10.26 -7.61 5.14
N GLY A 4 -9.21 -7.82 5.93
CA GLY A 4 -9.26 -7.64 7.38
C GLY A 4 -9.43 -6.17 7.77
N ILE A 5 -9.84 -5.95 9.02
CA ILE A 5 -9.87 -4.64 9.67
C ILE A 5 -9.04 -4.76 10.94
N CYS A 6 -8.02 -3.92 11.06
CA CYS A 6 -7.16 -3.85 12.21
C CYS A 6 -7.34 -2.51 12.95
N HIS A 7 -6.85 -2.45 14.18
CA HIS A 7 -6.84 -1.22 14.97
C HIS A 7 -6.03 -0.10 14.29
N ASN A 8 -5.01 -0.44 13.48
CA ASN A 8 -4.24 0.55 12.72
C ASN A 8 -5.09 1.33 11.72
N ASP A 9 -6.13 0.72 11.13
CA ASP A 9 -7.05 1.44 10.25
C ASP A 9 -7.79 2.55 11.01
N ALA A 10 -8.21 2.27 12.25
CA ALA A 10 -8.82 3.25 13.13
C ALA A 10 -7.85 4.37 13.52
N LEU A 11 -6.60 4.02 13.87
CA LEU A 11 -5.57 5.00 14.21
C LEU A 11 -5.23 5.93 13.03
N THR A 12 -5.18 5.40 11.81
CA THR A 12 -4.96 6.22 10.61
C THR A 12 -6.17 7.13 10.34
N ARG A 13 -7.39 6.62 10.43
CA ARG A 13 -8.63 7.42 10.32
C ARG A 13 -8.65 8.56 11.33
N ASP A 14 -8.20 8.29 12.56
CA ASP A 14 -8.21 9.25 13.66
C ASP A 14 -6.98 10.19 13.64
N GLY A 15 -6.12 10.09 12.62
CA GLY A 15 -4.98 11.00 12.38
C GLY A 15 -3.76 10.74 13.26
N VAL A 16 -3.68 9.58 13.91
CA VAL A 16 -2.50 9.18 14.71
C VAL A 16 -1.33 8.82 13.81
N TYR A 17 -1.59 8.14 12.69
CA TYR A 17 -0.61 7.91 11.63
C TYR A 17 -0.62 9.04 10.60
N PRO A 18 0.54 9.39 10.00
CA PRO A 18 0.70 10.60 9.20
C PRO A 18 0.14 10.50 7.78
N THR A 19 -0.78 9.57 7.51
CA THR A 19 -1.39 9.43 6.18
C THR A 19 -2.27 10.63 5.86
N PRO A 20 -2.01 11.36 4.75
CA PRO A 20 -2.82 12.51 4.39
C PRO A 20 -4.27 12.09 4.12
N LEU A 21 -5.24 12.80 4.69
CA LEU A 21 -6.68 12.59 4.43
C LEU A 21 -7.19 13.58 3.36
N PRO A 22 -8.20 13.21 2.54
CA PRO A 22 -8.94 11.94 2.55
C PRO A 22 -8.10 10.76 2.06
N ALA A 23 -8.38 9.55 2.57
CA ALA A 23 -7.65 8.33 2.24
C ALA A 23 -8.58 7.12 2.10
N VAL A 24 -8.20 6.16 1.25
CA VAL A 24 -8.73 4.79 1.30
C VAL A 24 -7.78 3.96 2.14
N LEU A 25 -8.29 3.34 3.21
CA LEU A 25 -7.51 2.53 4.16
C LEU A 25 -7.69 1.02 3.87
N GLY A 26 -7.19 0.17 4.77
CA GLY A 26 -7.23 -1.28 4.64
C GLY A 26 -5.94 -1.85 4.06
N TYR A 27 -5.22 -2.65 4.86
CA TYR A 27 -3.92 -3.20 4.49
C TYR A 27 -3.82 -4.72 4.66
N GLU A 28 -4.93 -5.39 5.01
CA GLU A 28 -5.01 -6.84 5.24
C GLU A 28 -5.83 -7.53 4.13
N GLY A 29 -5.52 -7.20 2.87
CA GLY A 29 -6.26 -7.67 1.70
C GLY A 29 -5.87 -9.07 1.21
N ALA A 30 -6.85 -9.84 0.75
CA ALA A 30 -6.66 -11.07 -0.01
C ALA A 30 -7.58 -11.11 -1.22
N GLY A 31 -7.02 -11.37 -2.40
CA GLY A 31 -7.69 -11.18 -3.68
C GLY A 31 -7.23 -12.12 -4.77
N ILE A 32 -7.71 -11.84 -5.98
CA ILE A 32 -7.32 -12.50 -7.22
C ILE A 32 -6.78 -11.41 -8.14
N VAL A 33 -5.63 -11.64 -8.77
CA VAL A 33 -5.06 -10.68 -9.72
C VAL A 33 -5.98 -10.57 -10.93
N GLU A 34 -6.43 -9.36 -11.24
CA GLU A 34 -7.25 -9.09 -12.42
C GLU A 34 -6.40 -8.74 -13.64
N GLU A 35 -5.43 -7.83 -13.46
CA GLU A 35 -4.52 -7.34 -14.50
C GLU A 35 -3.14 -7.05 -13.90
N VAL A 36 -2.10 -7.05 -14.73
CA VAL A 36 -0.73 -6.71 -14.33
C VAL A 36 -0.11 -5.70 -15.29
N GLY A 37 0.79 -4.84 -14.79
CA GLY A 37 1.58 -3.94 -15.63
C GLY A 37 2.60 -4.69 -16.48
N ALA A 38 3.09 -4.05 -17.54
CA ALA A 38 3.98 -4.67 -18.55
C ALA A 38 5.27 -5.28 -17.97
N ASP A 39 5.78 -4.72 -16.87
CA ASP A 39 7.04 -5.16 -16.24
C ASP A 39 6.85 -6.23 -15.15
N VAL A 40 5.61 -6.60 -14.83
CA VAL A 40 5.32 -7.58 -13.77
C VAL A 40 5.58 -9.00 -14.27
N THR A 41 6.40 -9.74 -13.52
CA THR A 41 6.76 -11.14 -13.84
C THR A 41 6.49 -12.12 -12.71
N SER A 42 6.13 -11.64 -11.51
CA SER A 42 5.99 -12.45 -10.30
C SER A 42 4.61 -13.07 -10.11
N VAL A 43 3.57 -12.53 -10.76
CA VAL A 43 2.17 -12.97 -10.70
C VAL A 43 1.49 -12.74 -12.05
N LYS A 44 0.38 -13.41 -12.32
CA LYS A 44 -0.45 -13.23 -13.52
C LYS A 44 -1.95 -13.16 -13.18
N PRO A 45 -2.81 -12.68 -14.10
CA PRO A 45 -4.26 -12.73 -13.92
C PRO A 45 -4.76 -14.13 -13.49
N GLY A 46 -5.66 -14.16 -12.51
CA GLY A 46 -6.21 -15.37 -11.91
C GLY A 46 -5.44 -15.93 -10.71
N ASP A 47 -4.20 -15.48 -10.47
CA ASP A 47 -3.44 -15.92 -9.29
C ASP A 47 -4.09 -15.35 -8.00
N HIS A 48 -4.21 -16.19 -6.97
CA HIS A 48 -4.64 -15.77 -5.64
C HIS A 48 -3.47 -15.13 -4.89
N VAL A 49 -3.69 -13.95 -4.32
CA VAL A 49 -2.66 -13.16 -3.65
C VAL A 49 -3.13 -12.62 -2.30
N ILE A 50 -2.16 -12.42 -1.41
CA ILE A 50 -2.33 -11.60 -0.20
C ILE A 50 -1.55 -10.30 -0.40
N LEU A 51 -2.07 -9.22 0.18
CA LEU A 51 -1.35 -7.95 0.28
C LEU A 51 -0.60 -7.93 1.62
N SER A 52 0.62 -7.40 1.59
CA SER A 52 1.50 -7.28 2.77
C SER A 52 2.11 -5.88 2.82
N ALA A 53 2.76 -5.56 3.93
CA ALA A 53 3.41 -4.26 4.13
C ALA A 53 4.39 -3.95 2.99
N ALA A 54 4.39 -2.68 2.56
CA ALA A 54 5.29 -2.21 1.54
C ALA A 54 6.70 -2.02 2.10
N TYR A 55 7.69 -2.16 1.24
CA TYR A 55 9.09 -1.87 1.55
C TYR A 55 9.75 -1.20 0.35
N CYS A 56 10.83 -0.45 0.56
CA CYS A 56 11.44 0.34 -0.51
C CYS A 56 12.26 -0.50 -1.51
N GLY A 57 12.78 -1.65 -1.08
CA GLY A 57 13.55 -2.57 -1.93
C GLY A 57 15.00 -2.15 -2.17
N HIS A 58 15.45 -1.01 -1.63
CA HIS A 58 16.78 -0.44 -1.93
C HIS A 58 17.58 0.04 -0.70
N CYS A 59 16.99 0.07 0.50
CA CYS A 59 17.75 0.38 1.73
C CYS A 59 18.56 -0.83 2.21
N ALA A 60 19.54 -0.60 3.10
CA ALA A 60 20.42 -1.66 3.60
C ALA A 60 19.64 -2.85 4.18
N GLN A 61 18.58 -2.61 4.95
CA GLN A 61 17.74 -3.65 5.53
C GLN A 61 17.00 -4.44 4.45
N CYS A 62 16.42 -3.77 3.44
CA CYS A 62 15.78 -4.46 2.32
C CYS A 62 16.77 -5.34 1.55
N LEU A 63 17.98 -4.85 1.30
CA LEU A 63 19.01 -5.59 0.58
C LEU A 63 19.57 -6.76 1.39
N ALA A 64 19.50 -6.70 2.72
CA ALA A 64 19.84 -7.79 3.63
C ALA A 64 18.71 -8.84 3.79
N GLY A 65 17.52 -8.60 3.22
CA GLY A 65 16.33 -9.45 3.40
C GLY A 65 15.47 -9.10 4.61
N ASP A 66 15.89 -8.12 5.41
CA ASP A 66 15.23 -7.63 6.62
C ASP A 66 14.14 -6.60 6.29
N VAL A 67 13.22 -6.93 5.38
CA VAL A 67 12.24 -5.97 4.82
C VAL A 67 11.29 -5.38 5.86
N ALA A 68 11.02 -6.10 6.97
CA ALA A 68 10.23 -5.59 8.09
C ALA A 68 10.88 -4.40 8.80
N TYR A 69 12.20 -4.22 8.64
CA TYR A 69 12.98 -3.11 9.20
C TYR A 69 13.37 -2.10 8.12
N CYS A 70 12.59 -2.01 7.04
CA CYS A 70 12.81 -1.03 5.98
C CYS A 70 12.98 0.38 6.58
N ALA A 71 14.11 1.03 6.28
CA ALA A 71 14.41 2.38 6.76
C ALA A 71 13.38 3.44 6.30
N ASN A 72 12.61 3.13 5.25
CA ASN A 72 11.63 4.01 4.63
C ASN A 72 10.18 3.57 4.89
N MET A 73 9.93 2.64 5.82
CA MET A 73 8.59 2.07 6.11
C MET A 73 7.52 3.16 6.22
N MET A 74 7.74 4.19 7.04
CA MET A 74 6.74 5.24 7.27
C MET A 74 6.31 5.95 5.99
N THR A 75 7.23 6.17 5.06
CA THR A 75 6.91 6.81 3.78
C THR A 75 6.17 5.87 2.85
N VAL A 76 6.56 4.59 2.80
CA VAL A 76 5.98 3.64 1.82
C VAL A 76 4.63 3.08 2.25
N ASP A 77 4.38 2.91 3.55
CA ASP A 77 3.10 2.38 4.07
C ASP A 77 2.12 3.49 4.46
N PHE A 78 2.61 4.62 4.98
CA PHE A 78 1.75 5.68 5.50
C PHE A 78 1.81 6.98 4.69
N GLY A 79 2.58 7.06 3.59
CA GLY A 79 2.73 8.28 2.80
C GLY A 79 1.54 8.65 1.91
N GLY A 80 0.59 7.74 1.68
CA GLY A 80 -0.64 7.98 0.90
C GLY A 80 -0.42 8.13 -0.61
N ARG A 81 0.74 7.72 -1.12
CA ARG A 81 1.14 7.84 -2.53
C ARG A 81 1.94 6.63 -2.97
N ARG A 82 1.86 6.33 -4.27
CA ARG A 82 2.75 5.37 -4.94
C ARG A 82 4.20 5.88 -4.90
N ARG A 83 5.17 4.99 -5.17
CA ARG A 83 6.60 5.33 -5.16
C ARG A 83 6.99 6.46 -6.13
N ASP A 84 6.23 6.64 -7.20
CA ASP A 84 6.41 7.72 -8.18
C ASP A 84 5.68 9.02 -7.81
N GLY A 85 5.02 9.06 -6.64
CA GLY A 85 4.25 10.19 -6.15
C GLY A 85 2.81 10.26 -6.67
N SER A 86 2.38 9.34 -7.53
CA SER A 86 1.02 9.32 -8.07
C SER A 86 0.00 8.66 -7.12
N THR A 87 -1.29 8.84 -7.41
CA THR A 87 -2.40 8.07 -6.83
C THR A 87 -3.38 7.71 -7.94
N SER A 88 -4.07 6.59 -7.80
CA SER A 88 -5.16 6.17 -8.70
C SER A 88 -6.54 6.57 -8.18
N LEU A 89 -6.61 7.33 -7.08
CA LEU A 89 -7.86 7.63 -6.38
C LEU A 89 -8.18 9.12 -6.41
N SER A 90 -9.42 9.43 -6.77
CA SER A 90 -10.01 10.76 -6.64
C SER A 90 -11.48 10.67 -6.26
N THR A 91 -12.01 11.71 -5.64
CA THR A 91 -13.46 11.85 -5.43
C THR A 91 -14.16 12.17 -6.76
N ALA A 92 -15.50 12.12 -6.77
CA ALA A 92 -16.30 12.55 -7.92
C ALA A 92 -16.11 14.04 -8.27
N SER A 93 -15.69 14.88 -7.31
CA SER A 93 -15.36 16.29 -7.53
C SER A 93 -13.93 16.51 -8.03
N GLY A 94 -13.13 15.44 -8.17
CA GLY A 94 -11.75 15.49 -8.63
C GLY A 94 -10.72 15.81 -7.54
N GLU A 95 -11.13 15.82 -6.27
CA GLU A 95 -10.19 15.91 -5.15
C GLU A 95 -9.33 14.64 -5.09
N VAL A 96 -8.01 14.82 -4.97
CA VAL A 96 -7.05 13.72 -4.94
C VAL A 96 -7.12 13.00 -3.59
N VAL A 97 -7.26 11.67 -3.61
CA VAL A 97 -7.38 10.84 -2.40
C VAL A 97 -6.08 10.05 -2.19
N SER A 98 -5.66 9.91 -0.93
CA SER A 98 -4.52 9.06 -0.56
C SER A 98 -4.85 7.58 -0.79
N SER A 99 -3.87 6.89 -1.37
CA SER A 99 -3.89 5.45 -1.65
C SER A 99 -2.88 4.72 -0.80
#